data_AF-A0A6A4B9T6-F1
#
_entry.id   AF-A0A6A4B9T6-F1
#
_cell.length_a   1.000
_cell.length_b   1.000
_cell.length_c   1.000
_cell.angle_alpha   90.00
_cell.angle_beta   90.00
_cell.angle_gamma   90.00
#
_symmetry.space_group_name_H-M   'P 1'
#
loop_
_entity.id
_entity.type
_entity.pdbx_description
1 polymer ?
#
loop_
_entity_poly.entity_id
_entity_poly.type
_entity_poly.pdbx_seq_one_letter_code
_entity_poly.pdbx_strand_id
1 'polypeptide(L)'
;MDVKMTPPAATPRGEADVKMTPPTANEIELFCGVYGSVEDLLIVKARLDERVESVRVELGNQLGVQPKDLRLYLAKKKGGDWVKADEELESFLARGPVKNESGGSAFNRMWRTNLLSEYFGQQTPPLGVVHVLVELMENLKRQKTGSEAPLNLTDLKASKSGDLPKDGDFLELFDWNDKDFGKVKNIKAIGDIVGFTGPEFYVRKEILCVLENFKEFLQVKLGKTTEKFPNEQFIFMGSPGTGKSCILALICFYLAIKKNVPVVWHRVAGVGLPVTRLFHQGKYYEWIDETGSTYLTILKTKIDDEFDPASCWFCLDGLKQEQLARTNFGTAFTLLATSGQFNKKGEGGLVQATCLLPYWRQEDLEDLAEKMHMGNAADRYFVSGGSVRFFVNPIEKSRMSVTSALRRVSTADADVLLTPVGSGSKQQIDSLRGIGILNVSDPKQYTDPDYWKALVTSKMVMEYLVKLTKPDYFQKFLVVAKDLKDPRLQGVVLEQLFHSYVRNQESVGISYMKYDNQNRNTHPDPGHASMR
;
A
#
# COMPACT_ATOMS: atom_id res chain seq x y z
N MET A 1 60.51 69.44 -22.15
CA MET A 1 61.07 68.20 -22.73
C MET A 1 59.96 67.19 -22.73
N ASP A 2 59.34 67.10 -23.90
CA ASP A 2 57.93 66.80 -24.09
C ASP A 2 57.67 65.29 -24.15
N VAL A 3 56.77 64.86 -23.28
CA VAL A 3 56.31 63.47 -23.20
C VAL A 3 55.18 63.30 -24.20
N LYS A 4 55.53 62.66 -25.33
CA LYS A 4 54.61 62.13 -26.33
C LYS A 4 53.71 61.05 -25.69
N MET A 5 52.40 61.28 -25.69
CA MET A 5 51.42 60.21 -25.81
C MET A 5 50.51 60.51 -27.00
N THR A 6 50.60 59.61 -27.98
CA THR A 6 49.92 59.64 -29.27
C THR A 6 48.48 59.16 -29.12
N PRO A 7 47.47 59.87 -29.65
CA PRO A 7 46.11 59.33 -29.80
C PRO A 7 46.01 58.49 -31.08
N PRO A 8 45.22 57.40 -31.11
CA PRO A 8 44.90 56.73 -32.36
C PRO A 8 43.82 57.49 -33.12
N ALA A 9 44.06 57.58 -34.43
CA ALA A 9 43.25 58.25 -35.44
C ALA A 9 41.93 57.51 -35.74
N ALA A 10 40.94 58.29 -36.15
CA ALA A 10 39.68 57.83 -36.71
C ALA A 10 39.77 57.69 -38.24
N THR A 11 39.20 56.62 -38.81
CA THR A 11 38.47 56.51 -40.11
C THR A 11 38.13 55.03 -40.40
N PRO A 12 37.19 54.68 -41.30
CA PRO A 12 35.77 55.03 -41.33
C PRO A 12 34.84 53.79 -41.46
N ARG A 13 33.54 54.08 -41.43
CA ARG A 13 32.36 53.23 -41.67
C ARG A 13 32.55 52.09 -42.69
N GLY A 14 32.22 50.88 -42.24
CA GLY A 14 31.66 49.82 -43.08
C GLY A 14 30.32 49.40 -42.48
N GLU A 15 29.23 49.90 -43.04
CA GLU A 15 27.88 49.38 -42.82
C GLU A 15 27.83 47.96 -43.41
N ALA A 16 27.63 46.97 -42.55
CA ALA A 16 26.89 45.77 -42.89
C ALA A 16 25.81 45.65 -41.81
N ASP A 17 24.59 46.02 -42.19
CA ASP A 17 23.35 45.80 -41.44
C ASP A 17 23.27 44.34 -41.01
N VAL A 18 23.78 44.05 -39.81
CA VAL A 18 23.22 42.96 -39.02
C VAL A 18 21.95 43.54 -38.44
N LYS A 19 20.83 43.32 -39.14
CA LYS A 19 19.50 43.36 -38.57
C LYS A 19 19.53 42.51 -37.29
N MET A 20 19.80 43.15 -36.15
CA MET A 20 19.27 42.67 -34.90
C MET A 20 17.78 42.95 -35.00
N THR A 21 17.03 41.93 -35.42
CA THR A 21 15.58 41.93 -35.27
C THR A 21 15.33 42.23 -33.78
N PRO A 22 14.62 43.31 -33.44
CA PRO A 22 14.22 43.52 -32.06
C PRO A 22 13.36 42.33 -31.63
N PRO A 23 13.40 41.89 -30.36
CA PRO A 23 12.47 40.86 -29.90
C PRO A 23 11.06 41.34 -30.23
N THR A 24 10.39 40.61 -31.11
CA THR A 24 9.03 40.91 -31.53
C THR A 24 8.17 40.88 -30.28
N ALA A 25 7.50 42.00 -29.98
CA ALA A 25 6.85 42.30 -28.71
C ALA A 25 5.73 41.34 -28.25
N ASN A 26 5.54 40.19 -28.93
CA ASN A 26 4.44 39.26 -28.73
C ASN A 26 4.90 37.80 -28.58
N GLU A 27 6.19 37.51 -28.37
CA GLU A 27 6.67 36.14 -28.10
C GLU A 27 6.75 35.85 -26.60
N ILE A 28 6.18 34.71 -26.17
CA ILE A 28 6.27 34.18 -24.82
C ILE A 28 6.97 32.83 -24.80
N GLU A 29 7.72 32.54 -23.72
CA GLU A 29 8.30 31.23 -23.47
C GLU A 29 7.37 30.41 -22.59
N LEU A 30 6.95 29.25 -23.10
CA LEU A 30 6.15 28.25 -22.39
C LEU A 30 7.06 27.15 -21.86
N PHE A 31 6.97 26.89 -20.56
CA PHE A 31 7.72 25.82 -19.91
C PHE A 31 6.81 24.59 -19.76
N CYS A 32 7.14 23.54 -20.50
CA CYS A 32 6.30 22.38 -20.72
C CYS A 32 6.85 21.16 -19.99
N GLY A 33 6.12 20.67 -18.98
CA GLY A 33 6.42 19.42 -18.28
C GLY A 33 5.61 18.26 -18.86
N VAL A 34 6.22 17.11 -19.13
CA VAL A 34 5.55 15.94 -19.74
C VAL A 34 5.15 14.92 -18.66
N TYR A 35 3.88 14.56 -18.63
CA TYR A 35 3.33 13.58 -17.70
C TYR A 35 3.99 12.20 -17.88
N GLY A 36 4.59 11.67 -16.82
CA GLY A 36 5.23 10.35 -16.81
C GLY A 36 6.70 10.34 -17.28
N SER A 37 7.26 11.48 -17.69
CA SER A 37 8.69 11.63 -17.97
C SER A 37 9.42 12.23 -16.77
N VAL A 38 10.67 11.80 -16.55
CA VAL A 38 11.59 12.34 -15.52
C VAL A 38 12.68 13.22 -16.15
N GLU A 39 12.63 13.43 -17.47
CA GLU A 39 13.61 14.24 -18.20
C GLU A 39 13.26 15.74 -18.19
N ASP A 40 14.25 16.56 -18.58
CA ASP A 40 14.26 18.03 -18.49
C ASP A 40 13.02 18.74 -19.07
N LEU A 41 12.73 19.93 -18.53
CA LEU A 41 11.64 20.80 -18.99
C LEU A 41 11.82 21.22 -20.46
N LEU A 42 10.78 21.02 -21.27
CA LEU A 42 10.78 21.51 -22.65
C LEU A 42 10.39 22.98 -22.67
N ILE A 43 11.12 23.79 -23.44
CA ILE A 43 10.84 25.21 -23.62
C ILE A 43 10.34 25.42 -25.04
N VAL A 44 9.13 25.96 -25.16
CA VAL A 44 8.50 26.27 -26.44
C VAL A 44 8.26 27.77 -26.53
N LYS A 45 8.80 28.40 -27.58
CA LYS A 45 8.49 29.79 -27.91
C LYS A 45 7.18 29.82 -28.69
N ALA A 46 6.23 30.61 -28.21
CA ALA A 46 4.94 30.79 -28.86
C ALA A 46 4.65 32.27 -29.03
N ARG A 47 4.04 32.66 -30.15
CA ARG A 47 3.55 34.02 -30.29
C ARG A 47 2.14 34.14 -29.72
N LEU A 48 1.83 35.26 -29.07
CA LEU A 48 0.51 35.54 -28.49
C LEU A 48 -0.62 35.55 -29.53
N ASP A 49 -0.30 35.77 -30.81
CA ASP A 49 -1.24 35.75 -31.92
C ASP A 49 -1.46 34.37 -32.56
N GLU A 50 -0.73 33.34 -32.13
CA GLU A 50 -0.83 31.97 -32.67
C GLU A 50 -1.89 31.12 -31.96
N ARG A 51 -2.41 30.09 -32.66
CA ARG A 51 -3.38 29.14 -32.08
C ARG A 51 -2.65 28.14 -31.19
N VAL A 52 -3.33 27.64 -30.14
CA VAL A 52 -2.84 26.55 -29.26
C VAL A 52 -2.38 25.31 -30.05
N GLU A 53 -2.97 25.06 -31.23
CA GLU A 53 -2.56 23.97 -32.10
C GLU A 53 -1.12 24.12 -32.61
N SER A 54 -0.63 25.34 -32.82
CA SER A 54 0.78 25.58 -33.17
C SER A 54 1.73 25.12 -32.05
N VAL A 55 1.34 25.34 -30.79
CA VAL A 55 2.10 24.87 -29.62
C VAL A 55 2.09 23.34 -29.54
N ARG A 56 0.96 22.69 -29.86
CA ARG A 56 0.89 21.22 -29.96
C ARG A 56 1.74 20.67 -31.10
N VAL A 57 1.79 21.37 -32.24
CA VAL A 57 2.63 20.99 -33.37
C VAL A 57 4.09 21.01 -32.98
N GLU A 58 4.54 22.09 -32.35
CA GLU A 58 5.93 22.23 -31.93
C GLU A 58 6.31 21.22 -30.84
N LEU A 59 5.46 21.03 -29.83
CA LEU A 59 5.65 19.99 -28.82
C LEU A 59 5.64 18.58 -29.43
N GLY A 60 4.76 18.34 -30.39
CA GLY A 60 4.69 17.07 -31.11
C GLY A 60 5.98 16.78 -31.87
N ASN A 61 6.53 17.79 -32.55
CA ASN A 61 7.82 17.67 -33.25
C ASN A 61 8.97 17.38 -32.27
N GLN A 62 9.02 18.08 -31.13
CA GLN A 62 10.08 17.87 -30.11
C GLN A 62 9.96 16.51 -29.42
N LEU A 63 8.74 16.00 -29.21
CA LEU A 63 8.48 14.72 -28.56
C LEU A 63 8.45 13.54 -29.55
N GLY A 64 8.48 13.78 -30.86
CA GLY A 64 8.28 12.75 -31.87
C GLY A 64 6.86 12.16 -31.89
N VAL A 65 5.86 12.93 -31.45
CA VAL A 65 4.46 12.50 -31.31
C VAL A 65 3.54 13.37 -32.17
N GLN A 66 2.44 12.81 -32.69
CA GLN A 66 1.49 13.59 -33.47
C GLN A 66 0.77 14.62 -32.56
N PRO A 67 0.55 15.86 -33.02
CA PRO A 67 0.00 16.94 -32.19
C PRO A 67 -1.37 16.64 -31.58
N LYS A 68 -2.19 15.88 -32.31
CA LYS A 68 -3.51 15.41 -31.90
C LYS A 68 -3.50 14.46 -30.69
N ASP A 69 -2.35 13.83 -30.42
CA ASP A 69 -2.17 12.86 -29.33
C ASP A 69 -1.65 13.53 -28.05
N LEU A 70 -1.45 14.86 -28.10
CA LEU A 70 -1.05 15.69 -26.96
C LEU A 70 -2.24 16.43 -26.36
N ARG A 71 -2.39 16.34 -25.04
CA ARG A 71 -3.28 17.21 -24.25
C ARG A 71 -2.45 18.20 -23.44
N LEU A 72 -2.84 19.48 -23.50
CA LEU A 72 -2.15 20.57 -22.82
C LEU A 72 -3.00 21.09 -21.66
N TYR A 73 -2.37 21.35 -20.52
CA TYR A 73 -3.00 21.86 -19.29
C TYR A 73 -2.22 23.06 -18.74
N LEU A 74 -2.89 24.10 -18.24
CA LEU A 74 -2.23 25.22 -17.55
C LEU A 74 -2.03 24.91 -16.06
N ALA A 75 -0.83 25.16 -15.54
CA ALA A 75 -0.49 24.91 -14.13
C ALA A 75 -0.97 26.02 -13.17
N LYS A 76 -1.33 25.65 -11.93
CA LYS A 76 -1.92 26.54 -10.91
C LYS A 76 -1.12 26.53 -9.61
N LYS A 77 -0.74 27.70 -9.06
CA LYS A 77 0.03 27.78 -7.80
C LYS A 77 -0.76 27.24 -6.60
N LYS A 78 -0.02 26.76 -5.59
CA LYS A 78 -0.59 26.33 -4.31
C LYS A 78 -1.12 27.56 -3.57
N GLY A 79 -2.45 27.68 -3.47
CA GLY A 79 -3.13 28.86 -2.91
C GLY A 79 -4.39 29.27 -3.67
N GLY A 80 -4.57 28.77 -4.90
CA GLY A 80 -5.80 29.03 -5.66
C GLY A 80 -5.67 30.12 -6.71
N ASP A 81 -4.56 30.85 -6.75
CA ASP A 81 -4.29 31.86 -7.77
C ASP A 81 -3.67 31.23 -9.03
N TRP A 82 -4.15 31.69 -10.20
CA TRP A 82 -3.45 31.50 -11.46
C TRP A 82 -2.09 32.19 -11.40
N VAL A 83 -1.10 31.68 -12.14
CA VAL A 83 0.10 32.49 -12.39
C VAL A 83 -0.36 33.71 -13.20
N LYS A 84 -0.02 34.90 -12.71
CA LYS A 84 -0.65 36.20 -12.99
C LYS A 84 -1.13 36.38 -14.44
N ALA A 85 -2.41 36.70 -14.58
CA ALA A 85 -3.02 37.17 -15.81
C ALA A 85 -2.52 38.57 -16.15
N ASP A 86 -1.94 38.74 -17.34
CA ASP A 86 -1.94 40.03 -18.02
C ASP A 86 -3.15 40.10 -18.97
N GLU A 87 -3.41 41.30 -19.51
CA GLU A 87 -4.54 41.55 -20.41
C GLU A 87 -4.44 40.74 -21.73
N GLU A 88 -3.26 40.18 -22.03
CA GLU A 88 -3.01 39.42 -23.25
C GLU A 88 -3.34 37.93 -23.09
N LEU A 89 -3.19 37.36 -21.89
CA LEU A 89 -3.56 35.97 -21.58
C LEU A 89 -5.07 35.72 -21.65
N GLU A 90 -5.89 36.67 -21.18
CA GLU A 90 -7.36 36.61 -21.30
C GLU A 90 -7.79 36.69 -22.77
N SER A 91 -7.12 37.50 -23.59
CA SER A 91 -7.36 37.59 -25.04
C SER A 91 -7.00 36.28 -25.77
N PHE A 92 -5.91 35.62 -25.38
CA PHE A 92 -5.50 34.31 -25.91
C PHE A 92 -6.49 33.19 -25.55
N LEU A 93 -6.94 33.13 -24.28
CA LEU A 93 -7.92 32.15 -23.82
C LEU A 93 -9.33 32.40 -24.38
N ALA A 94 -9.73 33.66 -24.57
CA ALA A 94 -11.00 34.05 -25.19
C ALA A 94 -11.09 33.68 -26.68
N ARG A 95 -9.94 33.48 -27.35
CA ARG A 95 -9.87 33.07 -28.77
C ARG A 95 -9.79 31.55 -28.98
N GLY A 96 -9.82 30.74 -27.92
CA GLY A 96 -10.11 29.31 -28.05
C GLY A 96 -11.42 29.09 -28.82
N PRO A 97 -11.61 27.94 -29.52
CA PRO A 97 -12.61 27.82 -30.57
C PRO A 97 -13.99 28.23 -30.05
N VAL A 98 -14.53 29.27 -30.69
CA VAL A 98 -15.97 29.57 -30.71
C VAL A 98 -16.70 28.25 -30.84
N LYS A 99 -17.68 28.02 -29.96
CA LYS A 99 -18.54 26.84 -30.04
C LYS A 99 -19.02 26.65 -31.47
N ASN A 100 -18.58 25.59 -32.14
CA ASN A 100 -19.32 25.05 -33.27
C ASN A 100 -20.57 24.40 -32.67
N GLU A 101 -21.69 24.41 -33.37
CA GLU A 101 -23.01 23.91 -32.94
C GLU A 101 -23.04 22.41 -32.51
N SER A 102 -21.89 21.73 -32.51
CA SER A 102 -21.68 20.34 -32.10
C SER A 102 -20.88 20.14 -30.79
N GLY A 103 -20.53 21.20 -30.05
CA GLY A 103 -20.31 21.11 -28.59
C GLY A 103 -19.05 20.40 -28.03
N GLY A 104 -17.88 20.44 -28.71
CA GLY A 104 -16.62 19.91 -28.16
C GLY A 104 -15.69 21.00 -27.57
N SER A 105 -15.15 20.81 -26.35
CA SER A 105 -14.20 21.72 -25.67
C SER A 105 -12.73 21.28 -25.80
N ALA A 106 -11.81 22.21 -26.08
CA ALA A 106 -10.39 21.94 -26.34
C ALA A 106 -9.46 21.91 -25.11
N PHE A 107 -9.95 22.19 -23.89
CA PHE A 107 -9.22 22.00 -22.64
C PHE A 107 -10.08 21.21 -21.65
N ASN A 108 -9.75 19.93 -21.44
CA ASN A 108 -10.46 19.08 -20.49
C ASN A 108 -9.95 19.36 -19.06
N ARG A 109 -10.68 20.16 -18.29
CA ARG A 109 -10.75 20.22 -16.81
C ARG A 109 -9.44 20.16 -15.97
N MET A 110 -9.37 21.16 -15.08
CA MET A 110 -8.49 21.41 -13.92
C MET A 110 -7.87 20.19 -13.20
N TRP A 111 -6.56 20.23 -12.95
CA TRP A 111 -5.83 19.28 -12.09
C TRP A 111 -5.58 19.83 -10.66
N ARG A 112 -5.45 18.94 -9.67
CA ARG A 112 -5.33 19.29 -8.24
C ARG A 112 -3.92 19.81 -7.87
N THR A 113 -3.91 20.82 -7.01
CA THR A 113 -2.79 21.70 -6.57
C THR A 113 -1.60 21.06 -5.84
N ASN A 114 -1.52 19.73 -5.73
CA ASN A 114 -0.63 19.08 -4.74
C ASN A 114 0.67 18.53 -5.32
N LEU A 115 0.84 18.52 -6.65
CA LEU A 115 1.86 17.71 -7.33
C LEU A 115 2.79 18.52 -8.25
N LEU A 116 2.72 19.86 -8.26
CA LEU A 116 3.58 20.67 -9.14
C LEU A 116 5.08 20.50 -8.85
N SER A 117 5.45 20.30 -7.59
CA SER A 117 6.85 20.03 -7.20
C SER A 117 7.33 18.63 -7.57
N GLU A 118 6.44 17.72 -7.99
CA GLU A 118 6.81 16.36 -8.41
C GLU A 118 7.16 16.27 -9.90
N TYR A 119 6.64 17.18 -10.75
CA TYR A 119 6.74 17.05 -12.21
C TYR A 119 7.64 18.08 -12.89
N PHE A 120 8.04 19.15 -12.19
CA PHE A 120 9.00 20.15 -12.68
C PHE A 120 10.41 19.95 -12.07
N GLY A 121 10.60 18.83 -11.35
CA GLY A 121 11.82 18.55 -10.58
C GLY A 121 12.01 19.50 -9.38
N GLN A 122 13.19 19.43 -8.75
CA GLN A 122 13.63 20.39 -7.71
C GLN A 122 13.90 21.80 -8.27
N GLN A 123 13.81 22.00 -9.60
CA GLN A 123 13.93 23.32 -10.17
C GLN A 123 12.69 24.14 -9.81
N THR A 124 12.89 25.10 -8.91
CA THR A 124 11.84 26.09 -8.63
C THR A 124 11.71 26.92 -9.89
N PRO A 125 10.57 26.88 -10.59
CA PRO A 125 10.53 27.56 -11.86
C PRO A 125 10.61 29.08 -11.70
N PRO A 126 11.15 29.82 -12.69
CA PRO A 126 11.30 31.26 -12.61
C PRO A 126 9.96 31.95 -12.31
N LEU A 127 9.99 32.96 -11.43
CA LEU A 127 8.83 33.79 -11.14
C LEU A 127 8.43 34.60 -12.38
N GLY A 128 7.25 34.34 -12.93
CA GLY A 128 6.65 35.13 -14.02
C GLY A 128 6.42 34.40 -15.34
N VAL A 129 6.66 33.08 -15.43
CA VAL A 129 6.51 32.31 -16.68
C VAL A 129 5.28 31.39 -16.68
N VAL A 130 4.72 31.14 -17.87
CA VAL A 130 3.55 30.27 -18.07
C VAL A 130 3.99 28.81 -18.17
N HIS A 131 3.39 27.96 -17.33
CA HIS A 131 3.73 26.55 -17.23
C HIS A 131 2.61 25.70 -17.82
N VAL A 132 2.99 24.79 -18.72
CA VAL A 132 2.08 23.89 -19.42
C VAL A 132 2.42 22.45 -19.03
N LEU A 133 1.44 21.68 -18.59
CA LEU A 133 1.57 20.23 -18.41
C LEU A 133 1.07 19.54 -19.68
N VAL A 134 1.85 18.62 -20.20
CA VAL A 134 1.58 17.87 -21.43
C VAL A 134 1.26 16.41 -21.06
N GLU A 135 0.06 15.93 -21.41
CA GLU A 135 -0.36 14.55 -21.24
C GLU A 135 -0.42 13.85 -22.61
N LEU A 136 0.18 12.66 -22.69
CA LEU A 136 0.10 11.79 -23.86
C LEU A 136 -1.14 10.91 -23.75
N MET A 137 -2.02 11.00 -24.75
CA MET A 137 -3.22 10.18 -24.80
C MET A 137 -2.85 8.74 -25.19
N GLU A 138 -3.07 7.79 -24.29
CA GLU A 138 -2.98 6.34 -24.56
C GLU A 138 -4.08 5.91 -25.53
N ASN A 139 -3.89 6.17 -26.82
CA ASN A 139 -4.61 5.50 -27.90
C ASN A 139 -3.86 5.68 -29.21
N LEU A 140 -2.75 4.95 -29.38
CA LEU A 140 -2.33 4.49 -30.70
C LEU A 140 -1.47 3.23 -30.54
N LYS A 141 -1.93 2.17 -31.21
CA LYS A 141 -1.11 1.03 -31.62
C LYS A 141 0.22 1.58 -32.11
N ARG A 142 1.30 1.18 -31.44
CA ARG A 142 2.71 1.35 -31.82
C ARG A 142 2.85 1.54 -33.34
N GLN A 143 3.02 2.78 -33.79
CA GLN A 143 3.84 2.98 -34.97
C GLN A 143 5.26 2.73 -34.52
N LYS A 144 5.80 1.60 -34.99
CA LYS A 144 7.21 1.21 -34.84
C LYS A 144 8.10 2.31 -35.41
N THR A 145 8.59 3.19 -34.55
CA THR A 145 9.79 3.98 -34.81
C THR A 145 10.49 4.15 -33.47
N GLY A 146 11.65 3.52 -33.34
CA GLY A 146 12.35 3.32 -32.08
C GLY A 146 12.13 1.91 -31.55
N SER A 147 12.94 0.97 -32.04
CA SER A 147 13.20 -0.27 -31.29
C SER A 147 13.91 0.15 -30.01
N GLU A 148 13.17 0.46 -28.94
CA GLU A 148 13.71 0.31 -27.60
C GLU A 148 14.17 -1.14 -27.51
N ALA A 149 15.48 -1.34 -27.46
CA ALA A 149 16.05 -2.66 -27.31
C ALA A 149 15.42 -3.31 -26.06
N PRO A 150 15.08 -4.61 -26.11
CA PRO A 150 14.67 -5.33 -24.91
C PRO A 150 15.69 -5.10 -23.79
N LEU A 151 15.20 -4.73 -22.62
CA LEU A 151 16.01 -4.34 -21.48
C LEU A 151 16.48 -5.62 -20.78
N ASN A 152 17.69 -6.13 -21.06
CA ASN A 152 18.09 -7.45 -20.55
C ASN A 152 18.03 -7.47 -19.01
N LEU A 153 17.64 -8.62 -18.43
CA LEU A 153 17.61 -8.77 -16.97
C LEU A 153 18.99 -8.54 -16.33
N THR A 154 20.07 -8.75 -17.09
CA THR A 154 21.46 -8.44 -16.69
C THR A 154 21.74 -6.94 -16.56
N ASP A 155 20.97 -6.10 -17.25
CA ASP A 155 21.12 -4.64 -17.20
C ASP A 155 20.55 -4.10 -15.87
N LEU A 156 19.53 -4.78 -15.32
CA LEU A 156 19.09 -4.60 -13.94
C LEU A 156 20.08 -5.30 -13.00
N LYS A 157 21.17 -4.63 -12.63
CA LYS A 157 22.18 -5.16 -11.69
C LYS A 157 21.58 -5.55 -10.34
N ALA A 158 21.28 -6.84 -10.17
CA ALA A 158 20.72 -7.38 -8.94
C ALA A 158 21.72 -7.31 -7.79
N SER A 159 21.24 -6.89 -6.63
CA SER A 159 22.02 -6.88 -5.38
C SER A 159 22.24 -8.28 -4.82
N LYS A 160 21.29 -9.20 -5.07
CA LYS A 160 21.43 -10.64 -4.79
C LYS A 160 20.73 -11.44 -5.88
N SER A 161 21.24 -12.63 -6.14
CA SER A 161 20.61 -13.61 -7.01
C SER A 161 20.98 -15.02 -6.61
N GLY A 162 20.16 -16.00 -6.98
CA GLY A 162 20.45 -17.41 -6.73
C GLY A 162 19.36 -18.31 -7.29
N ASP A 163 19.44 -19.60 -6.97
CA ASP A 163 18.43 -20.57 -7.38
C ASP A 163 17.23 -20.55 -6.43
N LEU A 164 16.04 -20.79 -6.98
CA LEU A 164 14.84 -21.03 -6.19
C LEU A 164 14.92 -22.42 -5.53
N PRO A 165 14.36 -22.60 -4.33
CA PRO A 165 14.36 -23.89 -3.66
C PRO A 165 13.61 -24.96 -4.47
N LYS A 166 14.11 -26.20 -4.43
CA LYS A 166 13.51 -27.34 -5.14
C LYS A 166 12.64 -28.22 -4.23
N ASP A 167 12.80 -28.05 -2.92
CA ASP A 167 12.18 -28.82 -1.86
C ASP A 167 11.68 -27.90 -0.72
N GLY A 168 10.82 -28.46 0.14
CA GLY A 168 10.22 -27.77 1.29
C GLY A 168 8.69 -27.91 1.34
N ASP A 169 8.14 -27.88 2.55
CA ASP A 169 6.71 -28.16 2.78
C ASP A 169 5.78 -27.13 2.13
N PHE A 170 6.27 -25.91 1.88
CA PHE A 170 5.53 -24.84 1.20
C PHE A 170 5.12 -25.22 -0.24
N LEU A 171 5.76 -26.23 -0.82
CA LEU A 171 5.41 -26.76 -2.14
C LEU A 171 4.07 -27.49 -2.15
N GLU A 172 3.57 -27.90 -0.98
CA GLU A 172 2.28 -28.56 -0.76
C GLU A 172 1.24 -27.59 -0.15
N LEU A 173 1.47 -26.27 -0.24
CA LEU A 173 0.66 -25.24 0.40
C LEU A 173 -0.86 -25.42 0.22
N PHE A 174 -1.30 -25.81 -0.98
CA PHE A 174 -2.73 -25.97 -1.32
C PHE A 174 -3.28 -27.40 -1.13
N ASP A 175 -2.45 -28.30 -0.59
CA ASP A 175 -2.79 -29.66 -0.19
C ASP A 175 -2.95 -29.78 1.34
N TRP A 176 -2.50 -28.77 2.09
CA TRP A 176 -2.72 -28.67 3.53
C TRP A 176 -4.21 -28.65 3.87
N ASN A 177 -4.59 -29.38 4.91
CA ASN A 177 -5.97 -29.56 5.34
C ASN A 177 -6.08 -29.65 6.87
N ASP A 178 -7.25 -30.04 7.39
CA ASP A 178 -7.48 -30.11 8.84
C ASP A 178 -6.53 -31.07 9.58
N LYS A 179 -5.90 -32.03 8.88
CA LYS A 179 -4.86 -32.89 9.48
C LYS A 179 -3.55 -32.14 9.71
N ASP A 180 -3.38 -30.97 9.10
CA ASP A 180 -2.21 -30.10 9.25
C ASP A 180 -2.42 -29.01 10.28
N PHE A 181 -3.65 -28.80 10.76
CA PHE A 181 -3.95 -27.86 11.83
C PHE A 181 -3.08 -28.12 13.06
N GLY A 182 -2.47 -27.06 13.58
CA GLY A 182 -1.54 -27.10 14.71
C GLY A 182 -0.15 -27.59 14.32
N LYS A 183 0.13 -28.05 13.10
CA LYS A 183 1.49 -28.49 12.74
C LYS A 183 2.36 -27.31 12.32
N VAL A 184 3.66 -27.48 12.50
CA VAL A 184 4.69 -26.61 11.91
C VAL A 184 5.16 -27.21 10.58
N LYS A 185 5.39 -26.34 9.59
CA LYS A 185 5.85 -26.67 8.25
C LYS A 185 7.22 -26.07 8.03
N ASN A 186 8.15 -26.84 7.47
CA ASN A 186 9.49 -26.36 7.18
C ASN A 186 9.45 -25.41 5.98
N ILE A 187 9.84 -24.15 6.23
CA ILE A 187 9.92 -23.09 5.23
C ILE A 187 11.28 -22.40 5.24
N LYS A 188 12.32 -23.08 5.77
CA LYS A 188 13.66 -22.52 5.94
C LYS A 188 14.24 -22.02 4.63
N ALA A 189 14.06 -22.76 3.54
CA ALA A 189 14.57 -22.36 2.24
C ALA A 189 13.96 -21.03 1.75
N ILE A 190 12.69 -20.74 2.07
CA ILE A 190 12.09 -19.43 1.80
C ILE A 190 12.69 -18.37 2.75
N GLY A 191 12.77 -18.70 4.05
CA GLY A 191 13.32 -17.82 5.07
C GLY A 191 14.75 -17.36 4.78
N ASP A 192 15.60 -18.23 4.26
CA ASP A 192 16.99 -17.94 3.89
C ASP A 192 17.08 -16.95 2.72
N ILE A 193 16.09 -16.95 1.82
CA ILE A 193 16.03 -16.01 0.67
C ILE A 193 15.43 -14.67 1.09
N VAL A 194 14.29 -14.68 1.79
CA VAL A 194 13.53 -13.45 2.06
C VAL A 194 13.93 -12.75 3.36
N GLY A 195 14.52 -13.49 4.30
CA GLY A 195 15.11 -12.99 5.54
C GLY A 195 14.13 -12.58 6.64
N PHE A 196 12.83 -12.89 6.55
CA PHE A 196 11.84 -12.42 7.53
C PHE A 196 10.79 -13.43 8.00
N THR A 197 10.63 -14.56 7.32
CA THR A 197 9.59 -15.55 7.65
C THR A 197 9.98 -16.47 8.79
N GLY A 198 11.29 -16.59 9.06
CA GLY A 198 11.84 -17.64 9.92
C GLY A 198 11.87 -19.00 9.22
N PRO A 199 12.32 -20.05 9.92
CA PRO A 199 12.51 -21.38 9.35
C PRO A 199 11.22 -22.22 9.29
N GLU A 200 10.19 -21.85 10.04
CA GLU A 200 9.00 -22.69 10.24
C GLU A 200 7.72 -21.87 10.15
N PHE A 201 6.66 -22.50 9.66
CA PHE A 201 5.33 -21.91 9.51
C PHE A 201 4.30 -22.73 10.27
N TYR A 202 3.61 -22.12 11.23
CA TYR A 202 2.56 -22.77 12.01
C TYR A 202 1.21 -22.67 11.30
N VAL A 203 0.58 -23.83 11.08
CA VAL A 203 -0.68 -23.95 10.33
C VAL A 203 -1.87 -23.78 11.27
N ARG A 204 -2.51 -22.60 11.21
CA ARG A 204 -3.77 -22.32 11.91
C ARG A 204 -4.98 -22.73 11.09
N LYS A 205 -6.13 -22.92 11.74
CA LYS A 205 -7.40 -23.16 11.05
C LYS A 205 -7.72 -22.01 10.09
N GLU A 206 -7.42 -20.79 10.49
CA GLU A 206 -7.64 -19.60 9.67
C GLU A 206 -6.79 -19.55 8.41
N ILE A 207 -5.58 -20.12 8.44
CA ILE A 207 -4.74 -20.21 7.24
C ILE A 207 -5.37 -21.16 6.21
N LEU A 208 -5.96 -22.27 6.67
CA LEU A 208 -6.62 -23.22 5.77
C LEU A 208 -7.80 -22.56 5.04
N CYS A 209 -8.66 -21.83 5.75
CA CYS A 209 -9.78 -21.11 5.15
C CYS A 209 -9.34 -19.96 4.22
N VAL A 210 -8.24 -19.28 4.55
CA VAL A 210 -7.67 -18.23 3.68
C VAL A 210 -7.11 -18.83 2.40
N LEU A 211 -6.42 -19.97 2.48
CA LEU A 211 -5.90 -20.69 1.32
C LEU A 211 -7.03 -21.26 0.46
N GLU A 212 -8.14 -21.70 1.06
CA GLU A 212 -9.34 -22.12 0.33
C GLU A 212 -9.92 -20.98 -0.51
N ASN A 213 -10.15 -19.81 0.08
CA ASN A 213 -10.61 -18.62 -0.64
C ASN A 213 -9.64 -18.21 -1.76
N PHE A 214 -8.34 -18.29 -1.50
CA PHE A 214 -7.33 -17.98 -2.51
C PHE A 214 -7.29 -19.01 -3.64
N LYS A 215 -7.54 -20.29 -3.34
CA LYS A 215 -7.55 -21.37 -4.33
C LYS A 215 -8.61 -21.12 -5.39
N GLU A 216 -9.78 -20.63 -5.01
CA GLU A 216 -10.84 -20.23 -5.95
C GLU A 216 -10.33 -19.13 -6.91
N PHE A 217 -9.79 -18.04 -6.37
CA PHE A 217 -9.16 -16.97 -7.15
C PHE A 217 -8.05 -17.49 -8.08
N LEU A 218 -7.19 -18.39 -7.60
CA LEU A 218 -6.09 -18.95 -8.36
C LEU A 218 -6.57 -19.77 -9.57
N GLN A 219 -7.61 -20.60 -9.42
CA GLN A 219 -8.16 -21.39 -10.53
C GLN A 219 -8.73 -20.50 -11.63
N VAL A 220 -9.42 -19.43 -11.24
CA VAL A 220 -9.97 -18.43 -12.16
C VAL A 220 -8.84 -17.71 -12.90
N LYS A 221 -7.83 -17.21 -12.17
CA LYS A 221 -6.74 -16.42 -12.75
C LYS A 221 -5.84 -17.23 -13.69
N LEU A 222 -5.65 -18.52 -13.43
CA LEU A 222 -4.90 -19.43 -14.30
C LEU A 222 -5.73 -20.01 -15.46
N GLY A 223 -6.94 -19.51 -15.70
CA GLY A 223 -7.73 -19.81 -16.91
C GLY A 223 -8.39 -21.18 -16.94
N LYS A 224 -8.57 -21.86 -15.80
CA LYS A 224 -9.28 -23.15 -15.73
C LYS A 224 -10.81 -23.03 -15.77
N THR A 225 -11.34 -21.81 -15.62
CA THR A 225 -12.76 -21.49 -15.77
C THR A 225 -12.89 -20.40 -16.83
N THR A 226 -13.61 -20.69 -17.91
CA THR A 226 -13.57 -19.97 -19.20
C THR A 226 -14.25 -18.61 -19.24
N GLU A 227 -14.84 -18.11 -18.15
CA GLU A 227 -15.53 -16.82 -18.19
C GLU A 227 -15.36 -16.13 -16.83
N LYS A 228 -14.58 -15.04 -16.78
CA LYS A 228 -15.00 -13.72 -16.24
C LYS A 228 -13.91 -12.76 -15.75
N PHE A 229 -12.65 -13.15 -15.46
CA PHE A 229 -11.85 -12.30 -14.55
C PHE A 229 -10.33 -12.11 -14.82
N PRO A 230 -9.87 -11.75 -16.04
CA PRO A 230 -8.49 -11.29 -16.22
C PRO A 230 -8.16 -10.03 -15.36
N ASN A 231 -9.18 -9.33 -14.87
CA ASN A 231 -9.10 -8.05 -14.17
C ASN A 231 -9.32 -8.12 -12.64
N GLU A 232 -9.18 -9.31 -12.03
CA GLU A 232 -9.27 -9.44 -10.58
C GLU A 232 -7.94 -9.24 -9.83
N GLN A 233 -8.04 -8.64 -8.64
CA GLN A 233 -6.97 -8.45 -7.67
C GLN A 233 -7.36 -9.09 -6.33
N PHE A 234 -6.39 -9.70 -5.65
CA PHE A 234 -6.60 -10.32 -4.34
C PHE A 234 -5.80 -9.61 -3.26
N ILE A 235 -6.48 -9.17 -2.20
CA ILE A 235 -5.92 -8.35 -1.13
C ILE A 235 -6.00 -9.09 0.19
N PHE A 236 -4.86 -9.52 0.71
CA PHE A 236 -4.71 -9.97 2.10
C PHE A 236 -4.72 -8.77 3.04
N MET A 237 -5.71 -8.75 3.93
CA MET A 237 -5.97 -7.70 4.90
C MET A 237 -5.78 -8.16 6.34
N GLY A 238 -5.68 -7.23 7.28
CA GLY A 238 -5.68 -7.52 8.71
C GLY A 238 -4.65 -6.72 9.50
N SER A 239 -4.66 -6.85 10.82
CA SER A 239 -3.78 -6.08 11.69
C SER A 239 -2.29 -6.35 11.47
N PRO A 240 -1.39 -5.39 11.74
CA PRO A 240 0.05 -5.61 11.71
C PRO A 240 0.49 -6.83 12.53
N GLY A 241 1.27 -7.70 11.90
CA GLY A 241 1.82 -8.89 12.58
C GLY A 241 0.88 -10.08 12.68
N THR A 242 -0.15 -10.19 11.83
CA THR A 242 -0.98 -11.41 11.72
C THR A 242 -0.40 -12.51 10.85
N GLY A 243 0.68 -12.24 10.10
CA GLY A 243 1.34 -13.23 9.22
C GLY A 243 1.13 -13.05 7.71
N LYS A 244 0.47 -11.96 7.28
CA LYS A 244 0.17 -11.67 5.85
C LYS A 244 1.38 -11.75 4.92
N SER A 245 2.48 -11.10 5.29
CA SER A 245 3.71 -11.13 4.49
C SER A 245 4.30 -12.54 4.39
N CYS A 246 4.09 -13.37 5.42
CA CYS A 246 4.57 -14.75 5.41
C CYS A 246 3.73 -15.62 4.48
N ILE A 247 2.39 -15.55 4.56
CA ILE A 247 1.52 -16.31 3.65
C ILE A 247 1.69 -15.86 2.19
N LEU A 248 1.86 -14.55 1.94
CA LEU A 248 2.17 -14.04 0.60
C LEU A 248 3.49 -14.60 0.09
N ALA A 249 4.54 -14.67 0.92
CA ALA A 249 5.81 -15.30 0.54
C ALA A 249 5.60 -16.76 0.12
N LEU A 250 4.87 -17.56 0.91
CA LEU A 250 4.58 -18.96 0.55
C LEU A 250 3.87 -19.06 -0.80
N ILE A 251 2.89 -18.19 -1.06
CA ILE A 251 2.15 -18.14 -2.32
C ILE A 251 3.08 -17.75 -3.49
N CYS A 252 3.91 -16.71 -3.35
CA CYS A 252 4.83 -16.28 -4.40
C CYS A 252 5.80 -17.41 -4.81
N PHE A 253 6.37 -18.13 -3.83
CA PHE A 253 7.24 -19.27 -4.10
C PHE A 253 6.49 -20.45 -4.71
N TYR A 254 5.29 -20.77 -4.22
CA TYR A 254 4.44 -21.80 -4.81
C TYR A 254 4.11 -21.50 -6.28
N LEU A 255 3.75 -20.25 -6.60
CA LEU A 255 3.47 -19.81 -7.98
C LEU A 255 4.71 -19.96 -8.87
N ALA A 256 5.85 -19.45 -8.42
CA ALA A 256 7.10 -19.49 -9.18
C ALA A 256 7.59 -20.94 -9.43
N ILE A 257 7.48 -21.82 -8.44
CA ILE A 257 8.07 -23.17 -8.50
C ILE A 257 7.07 -24.21 -9.00
N LYS A 258 5.88 -24.29 -8.40
CA LYS A 258 4.89 -25.33 -8.74
C LYS A 258 4.01 -24.98 -9.92
N LYS A 259 3.75 -23.70 -10.16
CA LYS A 259 2.95 -23.24 -11.31
C LYS A 259 3.79 -22.70 -12.45
N ASN A 260 5.10 -22.54 -12.25
CA ASN A 260 6.02 -21.93 -13.22
C ASN A 260 5.52 -20.56 -13.71
N VAL A 261 4.91 -19.80 -12.81
CA VAL A 261 4.39 -18.45 -13.07
C VAL A 261 5.43 -17.44 -12.58
N PRO A 262 5.94 -16.54 -13.45
CA PRO A 262 6.88 -15.52 -13.01
C PRO A 262 6.24 -14.60 -11.96
N VAL A 263 6.97 -14.26 -10.90
CA VAL A 263 6.48 -13.40 -9.82
C VAL A 263 7.41 -12.21 -9.62
N VAL A 264 6.84 -11.01 -9.67
CA VAL A 264 7.50 -9.76 -9.29
C VAL A 264 6.94 -9.32 -7.96
N TRP A 265 7.79 -9.22 -6.93
CA TRP A 265 7.35 -8.92 -5.57
C TRP A 265 8.11 -7.73 -5.00
N HIS A 266 7.39 -6.62 -4.77
CA HIS A 266 7.91 -5.45 -4.09
C HIS A 266 7.43 -5.41 -2.64
N ARG A 267 8.36 -5.24 -1.71
CA ARG A 267 8.11 -5.26 -0.27
C ARG A 267 8.69 -4.03 0.42
N VAL A 268 7.83 -3.32 1.14
CA VAL A 268 8.20 -2.26 2.07
C VAL A 268 8.07 -2.80 3.50
N ALA A 269 9.20 -3.11 4.12
CA ALA A 269 9.22 -3.59 5.50
C ALA A 269 9.16 -2.42 6.49
N GLY A 270 8.64 -2.68 7.70
CA GLY A 270 8.72 -1.70 8.80
C GLY A 270 10.14 -1.46 9.32
N VAL A 271 11.07 -2.35 8.99
CA VAL A 271 12.50 -2.27 9.29
C VAL A 271 13.26 -2.85 8.09
N GLY A 272 14.28 -2.15 7.60
CA GLY A 272 15.05 -2.50 6.40
C GLY A 272 14.65 -1.67 5.18
N LEU A 273 15.46 -1.75 4.13
CA LEU A 273 15.19 -1.04 2.88
C LEU A 273 14.10 -1.76 2.08
N PRO A 274 13.24 -1.02 1.35
CA PRO A 274 12.36 -1.59 0.34
C PRO A 274 13.13 -2.42 -0.68
N VAL A 275 12.58 -3.56 -1.05
CA VAL A 275 13.21 -4.48 -2.00
C VAL A 275 12.20 -4.97 -3.03
N THR A 276 12.65 -5.07 -4.27
CA THR A 276 11.92 -5.73 -5.36
C THR A 276 12.61 -7.05 -5.67
N ARG A 277 11.84 -8.11 -5.83
CA ARG A 277 12.32 -9.43 -6.20
C ARG A 277 11.64 -9.93 -7.46
N LEU A 278 12.39 -10.64 -8.29
CA LEU A 278 11.85 -11.41 -9.42
C LEU A 278 12.13 -12.88 -9.18
N PHE A 279 11.10 -13.71 -9.28
CA PHE A 279 11.20 -15.17 -9.30
C PHE A 279 10.84 -15.66 -10.71
N HIS A 280 11.82 -16.19 -11.43
CA HIS A 280 11.64 -16.57 -12.82
C HIS A 280 12.61 -17.69 -13.22
N GLN A 281 12.11 -18.67 -13.98
CA GLN A 281 12.90 -19.79 -14.52
C GLN A 281 13.80 -20.49 -13.48
N GLY A 282 13.25 -20.76 -12.29
CA GLY A 282 13.99 -21.45 -11.23
C GLY A 282 15.06 -20.60 -10.53
N LYS A 283 15.11 -19.28 -10.79
CA LYS A 283 16.04 -18.33 -10.15
C LYS A 283 15.30 -17.21 -9.44
N TYR A 284 15.98 -16.58 -8.49
CA TYR A 284 15.56 -15.33 -7.89
C TYR A 284 16.59 -14.22 -8.11
N TYR A 285 16.07 -13.00 -8.16
CA TYR A 285 16.84 -11.76 -8.24
C TYR A 285 16.26 -10.77 -7.24
N GLU A 286 17.10 -9.99 -6.56
CA GLU A 286 16.72 -9.01 -5.55
C GLU A 286 17.42 -7.68 -5.81
N TRP A 287 16.64 -6.60 -5.79
CA TRP A 287 17.12 -5.22 -5.89
C TRP A 287 16.65 -4.43 -4.68
N ILE A 288 17.53 -3.58 -4.15
CA ILE A 288 17.12 -2.49 -3.25
C ILE A 288 16.35 -1.49 -4.10
N ASP A 289 15.11 -1.19 -3.73
CA ASP A 289 14.18 -0.46 -4.59
C ASP A 289 13.34 0.54 -3.78
N GLU A 290 13.98 1.58 -3.25
CA GLU A 290 13.35 2.53 -2.32
C GLU A 290 12.14 3.27 -2.91
N THR A 291 12.19 3.57 -4.21
CA THR A 291 11.15 4.32 -4.93
C THR A 291 10.19 3.41 -5.69
N GLY A 292 10.47 2.12 -5.79
CA GLY A 292 9.69 1.20 -6.61
C GLY A 292 9.99 1.30 -8.11
N SER A 293 11.08 1.95 -8.50
CA SER A 293 11.44 2.13 -9.90
C SER A 293 11.72 0.80 -10.57
N THR A 294 12.41 -0.13 -9.90
CA THR A 294 12.70 -1.46 -10.46
C THR A 294 11.42 -2.23 -10.70
N TYR A 295 10.50 -2.22 -9.74
CA TYR A 295 9.18 -2.83 -9.89
C TYR A 295 8.43 -2.27 -11.11
N LEU A 296 8.43 -0.94 -11.28
CA LEU A 296 7.75 -0.28 -12.38
C LEU A 296 8.43 -0.54 -13.74
N THR A 297 9.75 -0.61 -13.78
CA THR A 297 10.49 -0.96 -14.99
C THR A 297 10.13 -2.36 -15.45
N ILE A 298 10.12 -3.35 -14.55
CA ILE A 298 9.73 -4.73 -14.88
C ILE A 298 8.27 -4.80 -15.34
N LEU A 299 7.39 -3.99 -14.74
CA LEU A 299 5.98 -3.92 -15.10
C LEU A 299 5.76 -3.34 -16.51
N LYS A 300 6.46 -2.26 -16.86
CA LYS A 300 6.21 -1.48 -18.08
C LYS A 300 7.00 -1.97 -19.29
N THR A 301 8.16 -2.58 -19.05
CA THR A 301 9.13 -2.87 -20.11
C THR A 301 9.26 -4.36 -20.33
N LYS A 302 9.23 -4.78 -21.61
CA LYS A 302 9.65 -6.13 -21.97
C LYS A 302 11.16 -6.24 -21.76
N ILE A 303 11.55 -7.17 -20.90
CA ILE A 303 12.95 -7.36 -20.51
C ILE A 303 13.70 -8.10 -21.63
N ASP A 304 13.07 -9.10 -22.25
CA ASP A 304 13.59 -9.77 -23.43
C ASP A 304 12.41 -10.40 -24.23
N ASP A 305 12.73 -11.11 -25.32
CA ASP A 305 11.72 -11.84 -26.10
C ASP A 305 11.15 -13.07 -25.35
N GLU A 306 11.77 -13.50 -24.25
CA GLU A 306 11.35 -14.64 -23.41
C GLU A 306 10.51 -14.22 -22.18
N PHE A 307 10.60 -12.97 -21.76
CA PHE A 307 9.95 -12.43 -20.57
C PHE A 307 8.84 -11.45 -20.95
N ASP A 308 7.60 -11.92 -20.84
CA ASP A 308 6.40 -11.10 -21.01
C ASP A 308 5.86 -10.64 -19.65
N PRO A 309 5.91 -9.33 -19.32
CA PRO A 309 5.31 -8.79 -18.10
C PRO A 309 3.82 -9.15 -17.95
N ALA A 310 3.09 -9.31 -19.06
CA ALA A 310 1.68 -9.70 -19.00
C ALA A 310 1.44 -11.11 -18.44
N SER A 311 2.47 -11.97 -18.47
CA SER A 311 2.43 -13.31 -17.87
C SER A 311 2.80 -13.32 -16.38
N CYS A 312 3.31 -12.20 -15.86
CA CYS A 312 3.83 -12.09 -14.50
C CYS A 312 2.73 -11.79 -13.49
N TRP A 313 2.91 -12.32 -12.28
CA TRP A 313 2.13 -11.93 -11.11
C TRP A 313 2.86 -10.83 -10.34
N PHE A 314 2.19 -9.70 -10.20
CA PHE A 314 2.73 -8.53 -9.51
C PHE A 314 2.22 -8.49 -8.07
N CYS A 315 3.13 -8.54 -7.11
CA CYS A 315 2.83 -8.68 -5.69
C CYS A 315 3.37 -7.48 -4.92
N LEU A 316 2.53 -6.87 -4.08
CA LEU A 316 2.90 -5.77 -3.19
C LEU A 316 2.75 -6.21 -1.72
N ASP A 317 3.73 -5.88 -0.88
CA ASP A 317 3.72 -6.19 0.56
C ASP A 317 4.12 -4.98 1.41
N GLY A 318 3.37 -4.75 2.48
CA GLY A 318 3.72 -3.80 3.53
C GLY A 318 3.34 -2.35 3.26
N LEU A 319 2.76 -2.04 2.10
CA LEU A 319 2.22 -0.73 1.76
C LEU A 319 0.77 -0.56 2.23
N LYS A 320 0.49 0.52 2.96
CA LYS A 320 -0.89 0.95 3.27
C LYS A 320 -1.55 1.60 2.06
N GLN A 321 -2.88 1.67 2.04
CA GLN A 321 -3.62 2.30 0.94
C GLN A 321 -3.19 3.74 0.65
N GLU A 322 -2.92 4.56 1.68
CA GLU A 322 -2.41 5.92 1.47
C GLU A 322 -1.01 5.94 0.83
N GLN A 323 -0.16 4.97 1.16
CA GLN A 323 1.18 4.86 0.57
C GLN A 323 1.08 4.39 -0.88
N LEU A 324 0.25 3.39 -1.16
CA LEU A 324 -0.07 2.96 -2.53
C LEU A 324 -0.57 4.14 -3.38
N ALA A 325 -1.45 4.98 -2.83
CA ALA A 325 -1.98 6.15 -3.52
C ALA A 325 -0.93 7.27 -3.79
N ARG A 326 0.19 7.26 -3.07
CA ARG A 326 1.32 8.19 -3.29
C ARG A 326 2.39 7.62 -4.20
N THR A 327 2.37 6.32 -4.44
CA THR A 327 3.28 5.65 -5.38
C THR A 327 2.68 5.60 -6.77
N ASN A 328 3.53 5.49 -7.79
CA ASN A 328 3.10 5.22 -9.17
C ASN A 328 2.61 3.78 -9.39
N PHE A 329 2.46 2.98 -8.33
CA PHE A 329 1.95 1.61 -8.44
C PHE A 329 0.46 1.56 -8.77
N GLY A 330 -0.34 2.55 -8.35
CA GLY A 330 -1.77 2.60 -8.65
C GLY A 330 -2.49 1.27 -8.35
N THR A 331 -3.16 0.71 -9.36
CA THR A 331 -3.77 -0.63 -9.34
C THR A 331 -2.91 -1.69 -10.04
N ALA A 332 -1.63 -1.44 -10.28
CA ALA A 332 -0.73 -2.37 -10.97
C ALA A 332 -0.20 -3.45 -10.02
N PHE A 333 -1.10 -4.31 -9.55
CA PHE A 333 -0.78 -5.51 -8.80
C PHE A 333 -1.84 -6.59 -9.04
N THR A 334 -1.43 -7.84 -8.91
CA THR A 334 -2.29 -9.02 -8.82
C THR A 334 -2.61 -9.32 -7.36
N LEU A 335 -1.59 -9.28 -6.50
CA LEU A 335 -1.68 -9.59 -5.07
C LEU A 335 -1.22 -8.41 -4.20
N LEU A 336 -1.92 -8.14 -3.11
CA LEU A 336 -1.53 -7.14 -2.13
C LEU A 336 -1.63 -7.71 -0.72
N ALA A 337 -0.57 -7.62 0.08
CA ALA A 337 -0.60 -7.82 1.53
C ALA A 337 -0.49 -6.47 2.24
N THR A 338 -1.59 -5.99 2.81
CA THR A 338 -1.65 -4.67 3.45
C THR A 338 -2.15 -4.75 4.88
N SER A 339 -1.62 -3.88 5.74
CA SER A 339 -2.06 -3.77 7.13
C SER A 339 -2.96 -2.55 7.31
N GLY A 340 -4.05 -2.74 8.06
CA GLY A 340 -5.06 -1.71 8.26
C GLY A 340 -6.20 -1.86 7.25
N GLN A 341 -6.87 -0.74 6.98
CA GLN A 341 -8.02 -0.73 6.08
C GLN A 341 -7.61 -0.65 4.62
N PHE A 342 -8.44 -1.26 3.77
CA PHE A 342 -8.39 -1.10 2.33
C PHE A 342 -9.80 -0.83 1.83
N ASN A 343 -10.02 0.41 1.39
CA ASN A 343 -11.28 0.76 0.74
C ASN A 343 -11.22 0.29 -0.71
N LYS A 344 -12.11 -0.65 -1.08
CA LYS A 344 -12.22 -1.11 -2.47
C LYS A 344 -12.53 0.10 -3.34
N LYS A 345 -11.58 0.47 -4.19
CA LYS A 345 -11.81 1.46 -5.23
C LYS A 345 -12.07 0.67 -6.50
N GLY A 346 -13.34 0.59 -6.90
CA GLY A 346 -13.72 0.03 -8.21
C GLY A 346 -13.27 0.91 -9.38
N GLU A 347 -12.14 1.61 -9.25
CA GLU A 347 -11.59 2.48 -10.29
C GLU A 347 -11.02 1.59 -11.41
N GLY A 348 -11.43 1.85 -12.65
CA GLY A 348 -10.91 1.17 -13.85
C GLY A 348 -11.50 -0.21 -14.17
N GLY A 349 -12.61 -0.61 -13.53
CA GLY A 349 -13.28 -1.89 -13.84
C GLY A 349 -12.57 -3.14 -13.33
N LEU A 350 -11.59 -2.98 -12.42
CA LEU A 350 -10.94 -4.09 -11.72
C LEU A 350 -11.81 -4.59 -10.55
N VAL A 351 -11.91 -5.90 -10.40
CA VAL A 351 -12.64 -6.52 -9.29
C VAL A 351 -11.65 -6.80 -8.15
N GLN A 352 -11.91 -6.23 -6.98
CA GLN A 352 -11.04 -6.32 -5.80
C GLN A 352 -11.62 -7.26 -4.75
N ALA A 353 -11.03 -8.45 -4.62
CA ALA A 353 -11.35 -9.43 -3.60
C ALA A 353 -10.49 -9.19 -2.36
N THR A 354 -11.10 -8.85 -1.23
CA THR A 354 -10.42 -8.70 0.06
C THR A 354 -10.57 -9.98 0.87
N CYS A 355 -9.50 -10.45 1.50
CA CYS A 355 -9.50 -11.59 2.40
C CYS A 355 -8.76 -11.24 3.69
N LEU A 356 -9.45 -11.33 4.82
CA LEU A 356 -8.90 -11.02 6.13
C LEU A 356 -8.00 -12.14 6.62
N LEU A 357 -6.83 -11.78 7.15
CA LEU A 357 -6.00 -12.62 8.00
C LEU A 357 -6.21 -12.19 9.46
N PRO A 358 -7.04 -12.91 10.22
CA PRO A 358 -7.45 -12.46 11.54
C PRO A 358 -6.32 -12.54 12.56
N TYR A 359 -6.55 -11.89 13.70
CA TYR A 359 -5.66 -11.92 14.86
C TYR A 359 -5.33 -13.36 15.31
N TRP A 360 -4.26 -13.51 16.07
CA TRP A 360 -3.89 -14.78 16.68
C TRP A 360 -4.61 -14.97 18.01
N ARG A 361 -5.35 -16.07 18.16
CA ARG A 361 -5.94 -16.45 19.43
C ARG A 361 -4.84 -16.85 20.42
N GLN A 362 -5.14 -16.73 21.71
CA GLN A 362 -4.16 -17.07 22.75
C GLN A 362 -3.74 -18.55 22.67
N GLU A 363 -4.70 -19.45 22.43
CA GLU A 363 -4.46 -20.89 22.31
C GLU A 363 -3.49 -21.24 21.18
N ASP A 364 -3.62 -20.60 20.01
CA ASP A 364 -2.70 -20.80 18.88
C ASP A 364 -1.28 -20.33 19.19
N LEU A 365 -1.15 -19.23 19.94
CA LEU A 365 0.16 -18.69 20.32
C LEU A 365 0.83 -19.52 21.42
N GLU A 366 0.05 -20.08 22.33
CA GLU A 366 0.55 -21.03 23.34
C GLU A 366 1.06 -22.31 22.68
N ASP A 367 0.30 -22.88 21.75
CA ASP A 367 0.72 -24.07 21.00
C ASP A 367 1.93 -23.79 20.10
N LEU A 368 1.97 -22.61 19.45
CA LEU A 368 3.16 -22.14 18.73
C LEU A 368 4.37 -22.05 19.67
N ALA A 369 4.22 -21.46 20.85
CA ALA A 369 5.31 -21.32 21.80
C ALA A 369 5.84 -22.68 22.28
N GLU A 370 4.95 -23.64 22.53
CA GLU A 370 5.34 -25.00 22.89
C GLU A 370 6.18 -25.64 21.79
N LYS A 371 5.70 -25.60 20.54
CA LYS A 371 6.35 -26.20 19.37
C LYS A 371 7.68 -25.55 19.01
N MET A 372 7.78 -24.24 19.21
CA MET A 372 8.97 -23.45 18.94
C MET A 372 9.92 -23.37 20.15
N HIS A 373 9.62 -24.10 21.23
CA HIS A 373 10.35 -24.07 22.50
C HIS A 373 10.61 -22.64 23.02
N MET A 374 9.60 -21.80 22.91
CA MET A 374 9.64 -20.43 23.40
C MET A 374 9.44 -20.41 24.92
N GLY A 375 10.05 -19.44 25.60
CA GLY A 375 9.78 -19.18 27.02
C GLY A 375 8.32 -18.77 27.28
N ASN A 376 8.00 -18.40 28.52
CA ASN A 376 6.64 -18.15 29.01
C ASN A 376 5.68 -17.48 27.99
N ALA A 377 4.75 -18.28 27.44
CA ALA A 377 3.76 -17.84 26.47
C ALA A 377 2.78 -16.81 27.05
N ALA A 378 2.43 -16.92 28.32
CA ALA A 378 1.50 -15.99 28.97
C ALA A 378 2.10 -14.58 29.08
N ASP A 379 3.37 -14.46 29.47
CA ASP A 379 4.07 -13.16 29.54
C ASP A 379 4.21 -12.53 28.16
N ARG A 380 4.51 -13.36 27.14
CA ARG A 380 4.58 -12.91 25.74
C ARG A 380 3.22 -12.41 25.26
N TYR A 381 2.16 -13.19 25.48
CA TYR A 381 0.80 -12.83 25.08
C TYR A 381 0.28 -11.59 25.81
N PHE A 382 0.60 -11.44 27.10
CA PHE A 382 0.27 -10.26 27.89
C PHE A 382 0.67 -8.97 27.19
N VAL A 383 1.86 -8.95 26.57
CA VAL A 383 2.37 -7.80 25.81
C VAL A 383 1.86 -7.81 24.38
N SER A 384 2.01 -8.91 23.65
CA SER A 384 1.79 -8.95 22.20
C SER A 384 0.32 -8.95 21.79
N GLY A 385 -0.57 -9.45 22.65
CA GLY A 385 -1.88 -9.92 22.25
C GLY A 385 -1.78 -10.88 21.06
N GLY A 386 -2.74 -10.79 20.14
CA GLY A 386 -2.83 -11.58 18.90
C GLY A 386 -1.92 -11.14 17.76
N SER A 387 -0.80 -10.44 18.04
CA SER A 387 0.23 -10.11 17.05
C SER A 387 1.39 -11.10 17.15
N VAL A 388 1.48 -12.08 16.23
CA VAL A 388 2.59 -13.04 16.23
C VAL A 388 3.94 -12.36 16.09
N ARG A 389 4.02 -11.23 15.36
CA ARG A 389 5.24 -10.41 15.25
C ARG A 389 5.76 -9.94 16.61
N PHE A 390 4.87 -9.47 17.49
CA PHE A 390 5.29 -9.06 18.85
C PHE A 390 5.48 -10.26 19.77
N PHE A 391 4.77 -11.35 19.54
CA PHE A 391 4.89 -12.57 20.34
C PHE A 391 6.25 -13.26 20.18
N VAL A 392 6.75 -13.36 18.94
CA VAL A 392 8.04 -14.01 18.63
C VAL A 392 9.25 -13.15 18.95
N ASN A 393 9.11 -11.83 18.97
CA ASN A 393 10.18 -10.92 19.36
C ASN A 393 10.55 -11.07 20.85
N PRO A 394 11.77 -10.66 21.26
CA PRO A 394 12.10 -10.53 22.67
C PRO A 394 11.08 -9.65 23.40
N ILE A 395 10.61 -10.11 24.57
CA ILE A 395 9.50 -9.48 25.29
C ILE A 395 9.74 -8.00 25.57
N GLU A 396 10.96 -7.61 25.93
CA GLU A 396 11.33 -6.22 26.20
C GLU A 396 11.19 -5.34 24.96
N LYS A 397 11.60 -5.83 23.79
CA LYS A 397 11.47 -5.10 22.52
C LYS A 397 10.00 -4.89 22.15
N SER A 398 9.18 -5.92 22.36
CA SER A 398 7.74 -5.85 22.16
C SER A 398 7.09 -4.88 23.14
N ARG A 399 7.48 -4.91 24.42
CA ARG A 399 6.98 -4.02 25.46
C ARG A 399 7.28 -2.56 25.14
N MET A 400 8.49 -2.24 24.69
CA MET A 400 8.84 -0.88 24.26
C MET A 400 7.99 -0.42 23.07
N SER A 401 7.80 -1.31 22.08
CA SER A 401 7.02 -1.00 20.87
C SER A 401 5.55 -0.74 21.21
N VAL A 402 4.94 -1.59 22.03
CA VAL A 402 3.56 -1.44 22.50
C VAL A 402 3.42 -0.17 23.35
N THR A 403 4.36 0.09 24.26
CA THR A 403 4.35 1.33 25.07
C THR A 403 4.43 2.59 24.21
N SER A 404 5.27 2.60 23.18
CA SER A 404 5.37 3.71 22.23
C SER A 404 4.05 3.94 21.49
N ALA A 405 3.36 2.88 21.10
CA ALA A 405 2.04 2.99 20.47
C ALA A 405 0.97 3.49 21.46
N LEU A 406 0.96 2.98 22.70
CA LEU A 406 0.04 3.40 23.77
C LEU A 406 0.12 4.89 24.10
N ARG A 407 1.33 5.47 24.11
CA ARG A 407 1.54 6.92 24.33
C ARG A 407 0.84 7.81 23.30
N ARG A 408 0.40 7.25 22.18
CA ARG A 408 -0.30 7.98 21.09
C ARG A 408 -1.82 7.80 21.14
N VAL A 409 -2.33 7.02 22.10
CA VAL A 409 -3.76 6.75 22.29
C VAL A 409 -4.31 7.72 23.33
N SER A 410 -5.25 8.57 22.90
CA SER A 410 -6.05 9.42 23.78
C SER A 410 -7.38 8.74 24.16
N THR A 411 -8.14 9.34 25.07
CA THR A 411 -9.50 8.88 25.41
C THR A 411 -10.43 8.86 24.19
N ALA A 412 -10.30 9.84 23.27
CA ALA A 412 -11.10 9.87 22.03
C ALA A 412 -10.74 8.72 21.07
N ASP A 413 -9.51 8.23 21.12
CA ASP A 413 -9.03 7.14 20.26
C ASP A 413 -9.42 5.76 20.78
N ALA A 414 -9.81 5.65 22.05
CA ALA A 414 -10.09 4.36 22.69
C ALA A 414 -11.25 3.63 22.02
N ASP A 415 -12.35 4.33 21.72
CA ASP A 415 -13.51 3.75 21.03
C ASP A 415 -13.16 3.26 19.61
N VAL A 416 -12.19 3.90 18.94
CA VAL A 416 -11.72 3.50 17.60
C VAL A 416 -11.03 2.13 17.61
N LEU A 417 -10.49 1.69 18.75
CA LEU A 417 -9.89 0.35 18.88
C LEU A 417 -10.93 -0.78 18.75
N LEU A 418 -12.21 -0.50 18.99
CA LEU A 418 -13.32 -1.46 18.86
C LEU A 418 -14.12 -1.29 17.58
N THR A 419 -13.75 -0.36 16.71
CA THR A 419 -14.41 -0.19 15.41
C THR A 419 -13.54 -0.79 14.30
N PRO A 420 -14.16 -1.43 13.28
CA PRO A 420 -13.43 -1.85 12.09
C PRO A 420 -13.01 -0.63 11.23
N VAL A 421 -13.61 0.54 11.50
CA VAL A 421 -13.24 1.83 10.92
C VAL A 421 -11.90 2.27 11.51
N GLY A 422 -10.87 2.38 10.68
CA GLY A 422 -9.62 3.03 11.06
C GLY A 422 -9.90 4.51 11.22
N SER A 423 -9.37 5.10 12.29
CA SER A 423 -9.09 6.52 12.21
C SER A 423 -8.05 6.67 11.10
N GLY A 424 -8.27 7.58 10.14
CA GLY A 424 -7.24 8.03 9.19
C GLY A 424 -6.10 8.77 9.89
N SER A 425 -5.81 8.40 11.14
CA SER A 425 -4.90 9.05 12.03
C SER A 425 -3.50 8.53 11.77
N LYS A 426 -2.54 9.43 11.92
CA LYS A 426 -1.11 9.11 11.99
C LYS A 426 -0.75 8.26 13.24
N GLN A 427 -1.74 7.84 14.03
CA GLN A 427 -1.54 7.13 15.29
C GLN A 427 -1.44 5.63 15.01
N GLN A 428 -0.50 4.94 15.65
CA GLN A 428 -0.21 3.51 15.44
C GLN A 428 -1.31 2.59 16.04
N ILE A 429 -2.56 3.02 16.08
CA ILE A 429 -3.72 2.36 16.69
C ILE A 429 -3.92 0.96 16.08
N ASP A 430 -3.71 0.82 14.77
CA ASP A 430 -3.79 -0.48 14.10
C ASP A 430 -2.84 -1.52 14.69
N SER A 431 -1.71 -1.11 15.29
CA SER A 431 -0.77 -2.06 15.92
C SER A 431 -1.24 -2.58 17.28
N LEU A 432 -2.26 -1.96 17.88
CA LEU A 432 -2.82 -2.28 19.19
C LEU A 432 -4.14 -3.06 19.10
N ARG A 433 -4.84 -2.99 17.97
CA ARG A 433 -6.08 -3.73 17.71
C ARG A 433 -5.86 -4.93 16.78
N GLY A 434 -6.58 -6.01 17.04
CA GLY A 434 -6.82 -7.11 16.13
C GLY A 434 -8.11 -6.92 15.34
N ILE A 435 -8.29 -7.72 14.29
CA ILE A 435 -9.57 -7.93 13.62
C ILE A 435 -9.84 -9.43 13.63
N GLY A 436 -11.02 -9.84 14.10
CA GLY A 436 -11.47 -11.22 14.16
C GLY A 436 -12.73 -11.46 13.33
N ILE A 437 -13.14 -12.73 13.28
CA ILE A 437 -14.36 -13.20 12.62
C ILE A 437 -15.17 -14.09 13.58
N LEU A 438 -16.46 -14.26 13.31
CA LEU A 438 -17.39 -14.96 14.21
C LEU A 438 -17.20 -16.48 14.19
N ASN A 439 -16.99 -17.06 13.00
CA ASN A 439 -16.76 -18.49 12.81
C ASN A 439 -15.47 -18.74 12.01
N VAL A 440 -14.43 -19.22 12.70
CA VAL A 440 -13.12 -19.51 12.09
C VAL A 440 -13.15 -20.63 11.05
N SER A 441 -14.19 -21.46 11.04
CA SER A 441 -14.31 -22.57 10.10
C SER A 441 -15.15 -22.23 8.86
N ASP A 442 -15.63 -20.98 8.72
CA ASP A 442 -16.45 -20.54 7.58
C ASP A 442 -15.63 -19.63 6.65
N PRO A 443 -15.16 -20.13 5.49
CA PRO A 443 -14.36 -19.36 4.54
C PRO A 443 -15.02 -18.05 4.09
N LYS A 444 -16.36 -17.98 4.03
CA LYS A 444 -17.08 -16.78 3.56
C LYS A 444 -16.86 -15.57 4.48
N GLN A 445 -16.68 -15.80 5.77
CA GLN A 445 -16.50 -14.72 6.75
C GLN A 445 -15.14 -14.04 6.62
N TYR A 446 -14.18 -14.65 5.91
CA TYR A 446 -12.89 -14.05 5.64
C TYR A 446 -12.95 -13.02 4.52
N THR A 447 -13.94 -13.10 3.63
CA THR A 447 -14.04 -12.21 2.46
C THR A 447 -15.16 -11.16 2.60
N ASP A 448 -16.09 -11.38 3.51
CA ASP A 448 -17.19 -10.48 3.82
C ASP A 448 -16.91 -9.62 5.07
N PRO A 449 -16.73 -8.29 4.90
CA PRO A 449 -16.46 -7.36 5.99
C PRO A 449 -17.52 -7.28 7.09
N ASP A 450 -18.78 -7.70 6.82
CA ASP A 450 -19.87 -7.62 7.81
C ASP A 450 -19.63 -8.56 9.00
N TYR A 451 -18.83 -9.61 8.81
CA TYR A 451 -18.43 -10.55 9.87
C TYR A 451 -17.20 -10.09 10.67
N TRP A 452 -16.55 -8.99 10.29
CA TRP A 452 -15.30 -8.58 10.88
C TRP A 452 -15.52 -7.72 12.13
N LYS A 453 -14.88 -8.11 13.24
CA LYS A 453 -14.96 -7.39 14.51
C LYS A 453 -13.58 -6.90 14.93
N ALA A 454 -13.46 -5.61 15.23
CA ALA A 454 -12.24 -5.05 15.80
C ALA A 454 -12.21 -5.28 17.32
N LEU A 455 -11.03 -5.56 17.85
CA LEU A 455 -10.83 -5.89 19.25
C LEU A 455 -9.42 -5.55 19.72
N VAL A 456 -9.22 -5.48 21.04
CA VAL A 456 -7.89 -5.49 21.66
C VAL A 456 -7.61 -6.89 22.21
N THR A 457 -6.38 -7.34 22.24
CA THR A 457 -6.05 -8.69 22.78
C THR A 457 -4.91 -8.68 23.78
N SER A 458 -4.06 -7.66 23.74
CA SER A 458 -2.99 -7.47 24.71
C SER A 458 -3.57 -7.01 26.06
N LYS A 459 -3.36 -7.79 27.12
CA LYS A 459 -3.78 -7.41 28.48
C LYS A 459 -3.08 -6.13 28.93
N MET A 460 -1.81 -5.92 28.56
CA MET A 460 -1.08 -4.67 28.79
C MET A 460 -1.81 -3.45 28.20
N VAL A 461 -2.38 -3.59 26.99
CA VAL A 461 -3.14 -2.51 26.35
C VAL A 461 -4.47 -2.30 27.08
N MET A 462 -5.17 -3.36 27.48
CA MET A 462 -6.44 -3.24 28.21
C MET A 462 -6.25 -2.57 29.58
N GLU A 463 -5.20 -2.91 30.32
CA GLU A 463 -4.87 -2.28 31.61
C GLU A 463 -4.60 -0.77 31.46
N TYR A 464 -4.03 -0.37 30.32
CA TYR A 464 -3.88 1.05 30.00
C TYR A 464 -5.24 1.70 29.68
N LEU A 465 -6.10 1.01 28.93
CA LEU A 465 -7.44 1.51 28.59
C LEU A 465 -8.35 1.67 29.81
N VAL A 466 -8.26 0.80 30.82
CA VAL A 466 -8.95 0.96 32.12
C VAL A 466 -8.64 2.33 32.74
N LYS A 467 -7.45 2.88 32.48
CA LYS A 467 -7.06 4.20 33.01
C LYS A 467 -7.67 5.37 32.23
N LEU A 468 -8.07 5.14 30.98
CA LEU A 468 -8.51 6.16 30.03
C LEU A 468 -10.01 6.17 29.79
N THR A 469 -10.71 5.05 30.00
CA THR A 469 -12.11 4.86 29.62
C THR A 469 -13.03 4.60 30.81
N LYS A 470 -14.33 4.76 30.57
CA LYS A 470 -15.42 4.44 31.51
C LYS A 470 -15.87 2.97 31.35
N PRO A 471 -16.62 2.41 32.33
CA PRO A 471 -17.09 1.02 32.26
C PRO A 471 -17.86 0.67 30.98
N ASP A 472 -18.63 1.61 30.42
CA ASP A 472 -19.36 1.43 29.15
C ASP A 472 -18.47 0.94 27.99
N TYR A 473 -17.20 1.32 27.96
CA TYR A 473 -16.25 0.83 26.96
C TYR A 473 -16.05 -0.69 27.06
N PHE A 474 -15.79 -1.18 28.28
CA PHE A 474 -15.57 -2.61 28.52
C PHE A 474 -16.87 -3.42 28.46
N GLN A 475 -18.02 -2.81 28.73
CA GLN A 475 -19.32 -3.44 28.47
C GLN A 475 -19.51 -3.70 26.96
N LYS A 476 -19.25 -2.70 26.11
CA LYS A 476 -19.27 -2.86 24.64
C LYS A 476 -18.26 -3.91 24.19
N PHE A 477 -17.07 -3.87 24.76
CA PHE A 477 -16.02 -4.83 24.41
C PHE A 477 -16.40 -6.27 24.80
N LEU A 478 -17.07 -6.46 25.94
CA LEU A 478 -17.54 -7.77 26.37
C LEU A 478 -18.55 -8.36 25.38
N VAL A 479 -19.41 -7.52 24.76
CA VAL A 479 -20.30 -7.95 23.67
C VAL A 479 -19.50 -8.46 22.49
N VAL A 480 -18.48 -7.71 22.04
CA VAL A 480 -17.60 -8.15 20.94
C VAL A 480 -16.88 -9.47 21.25
N ALA A 481 -16.38 -9.64 22.47
CA ALA A 481 -15.71 -10.87 22.88
C ALA A 481 -16.66 -12.09 22.91
N LYS A 482 -17.93 -11.86 23.28
CA LYS A 482 -19.00 -12.87 23.20
C LYS A 482 -19.32 -13.26 21.77
N ASP A 483 -19.46 -12.28 20.88
CA ASP A 483 -19.73 -12.50 19.45
C ASP A 483 -18.64 -13.35 18.79
N LEU A 484 -17.37 -13.10 19.13
CA LEU A 484 -16.21 -13.83 18.60
C LEU A 484 -16.06 -15.25 19.16
N LYS A 485 -16.86 -15.62 20.16
CA LYS A 485 -16.81 -16.92 20.86
C LYS A 485 -15.39 -17.29 21.31
N ASP A 486 -14.65 -16.32 21.84
CA ASP A 486 -13.34 -16.52 22.46
C ASP A 486 -13.49 -16.47 24.00
N PRO A 487 -13.54 -17.62 24.70
CA PRO A 487 -13.78 -17.65 26.13
C PRO A 487 -12.66 -17.01 26.95
N ARG A 488 -11.41 -17.08 26.48
CA ARG A 488 -10.26 -16.49 27.17
C ARG A 488 -10.32 -14.98 27.07
N LEU A 489 -10.61 -14.45 25.88
CA LEU A 489 -10.83 -13.02 25.69
C LEU A 489 -12.00 -12.52 26.54
N GLN A 490 -13.12 -13.25 26.60
CA GLN A 490 -14.26 -12.89 27.44
C GLN A 490 -13.86 -12.80 28.92
N GLY A 491 -13.11 -13.77 29.43
CA GLY A 491 -12.62 -13.76 30.81
C GLY A 491 -11.74 -12.54 31.11
N VAL A 492 -10.78 -12.24 30.24
CA VAL A 492 -9.89 -11.07 30.40
C VAL A 492 -10.69 -9.77 30.32
N VAL A 493 -11.60 -9.63 29.36
CA VAL A 493 -12.42 -8.41 29.23
C VAL A 493 -13.33 -8.21 30.45
N LEU A 494 -13.89 -9.30 31.01
CA LEU A 494 -14.68 -9.24 32.25
C LEU A 494 -13.85 -8.79 33.44
N GLU A 495 -12.63 -9.29 33.58
CA GLU A 495 -11.66 -8.83 34.60
C GLU A 495 -11.43 -7.32 34.48
N GLN A 496 -11.19 -6.82 33.26
CA GLN A 496 -10.94 -5.40 33.01
C GLN A 496 -12.20 -4.53 33.22
N LEU A 497 -13.39 -5.05 32.90
CA LEU A 497 -14.66 -4.40 33.23
C LEU A 497 -14.82 -4.21 34.74
N PHE A 498 -14.53 -5.26 35.53
CA PHE A 498 -14.56 -5.17 36.99
C PHE A 498 -13.58 -4.10 37.50
N HIS A 499 -12.33 -4.09 37.01
CA HIS A 499 -11.35 -3.07 37.37
C HIS A 499 -11.81 -1.66 36.97
N SER A 500 -12.50 -1.51 35.85
CA SER A 500 -13.06 -0.23 35.42
C SER A 500 -14.13 0.27 36.38
N TYR A 501 -15.07 -0.57 36.83
CA TYR A 501 -16.06 -0.18 37.85
C TYR A 501 -15.42 0.23 39.17
N VAL A 502 -14.51 -0.58 39.70
CA VAL A 502 -13.80 -0.30 40.96
C VAL A 502 -13.07 1.04 40.89
N ARG A 503 -12.38 1.31 39.77
CA ARG A 503 -11.66 2.57 39.55
C ARG A 503 -12.60 3.78 39.51
N ASN A 504 -13.77 3.63 38.92
CA ASN A 504 -14.76 4.72 38.80
C ASN A 504 -15.66 4.83 40.04
N GLN A 505 -15.39 4.06 41.11
CA GLN A 505 -16.18 4.03 42.35
C GLN A 505 -17.66 3.71 42.10
N GLU A 506 -17.92 2.91 41.08
CA GLU A 506 -19.27 2.42 40.76
C GLU A 506 -19.56 1.12 41.51
N SER A 507 -20.82 0.91 41.91
CA SER A 507 -21.25 -0.28 42.64
C SER A 507 -21.23 -1.52 41.74
N VAL A 508 -20.64 -2.62 42.24
CA VAL A 508 -20.63 -3.92 41.56
C VAL A 508 -21.44 -4.91 42.38
N GLY A 509 -22.50 -5.47 41.79
CA GLY A 509 -23.21 -6.62 42.36
C GLY A 509 -22.43 -7.90 42.11
N ILE A 510 -21.99 -8.57 43.18
CA ILE A 510 -21.28 -9.86 43.10
C ILE A 510 -22.21 -10.94 43.64
N SER A 511 -22.64 -11.84 42.75
CA SER A 511 -23.30 -13.08 43.13
C SER A 511 -22.28 -14.21 43.09
N TYR A 512 -22.17 -14.97 44.18
CA TYR A 512 -21.30 -16.14 44.26
C TYR A 512 -22.15 -17.40 44.41
N MET A 513 -21.65 -18.52 43.88
CA MET A 513 -22.24 -19.83 44.05
C MET A 513 -21.20 -20.79 44.60
N LYS A 514 -21.63 -21.75 45.43
CA LYS A 514 -20.74 -22.78 45.96
C LYS A 514 -20.36 -23.74 44.84
N TYR A 515 -19.09 -23.74 44.44
CA TYR A 515 -18.56 -24.64 43.42
C TYR A 515 -18.14 -25.97 44.05
N ASP A 516 -18.86 -27.06 43.77
CA ASP A 516 -18.44 -28.41 44.16
C ASP A 516 -17.39 -28.94 43.17
N ASN A 517 -16.12 -28.82 43.55
CA ASN A 517 -14.99 -29.28 42.74
C ASN A 517 -14.87 -30.82 42.67
N GLN A 518 -15.69 -31.58 43.42
CA GLN A 518 -15.69 -33.05 43.40
C GLN A 518 -16.65 -33.62 42.35
N ASN A 519 -17.86 -33.06 42.22
CA ASN A 519 -18.91 -33.63 41.35
C ASN A 519 -19.14 -32.87 40.03
N ARG A 520 -18.45 -31.75 39.77
CA ARG A 520 -18.62 -30.90 38.56
C ARG A 520 -20.08 -30.54 38.22
N ASN A 521 -20.99 -30.63 39.19
CA ASN A 521 -22.40 -30.29 39.04
C ASN A 521 -22.63 -28.90 39.64
N THR A 522 -23.24 -28.01 38.87
CA THR A 522 -23.72 -26.72 39.36
C THR A 522 -25.03 -26.93 40.11
N HIS A 523 -25.01 -26.84 41.43
CA HIS A 523 -26.23 -26.74 42.23
C HIS A 523 -26.63 -25.27 42.34
N PRO A 524 -27.80 -24.85 41.84
CA PRO A 524 -28.34 -23.53 42.14
C PRO A 524 -28.55 -23.44 43.65
N ASP A 525 -28.00 -22.40 44.28
CA ASP A 525 -28.19 -22.17 45.71
C ASP A 525 -29.66 -21.80 45.97
N PRO A 526 -30.43 -22.57 46.75
CA PRO A 526 -31.83 -22.26 47.04
C PRO A 526 -32.03 -20.95 47.83
N GLY A 527 -30.94 -20.33 48.33
CA GLY A 527 -30.98 -19.04 49.02
C GLY A 527 -31.13 -17.80 48.13
N HIS A 528 -31.13 -17.92 46.80
CA HIS A 528 -31.10 -16.77 45.89
C HIS A 528 -32.46 -16.11 45.59
N ALA A 529 -33.48 -16.37 46.41
CA ALA A 529 -34.66 -15.53 46.49
C ALA A 529 -34.45 -14.51 47.62
N SER A 530 -34.19 -13.25 47.26
CA SER A 530 -34.09 -12.05 48.12
C SER A 530 -32.68 -11.49 48.29
N MET A 531 -32.25 -10.69 47.31
CA MET A 531 -31.62 -9.38 47.55
C MET A 531 -31.66 -8.63 46.20
N ARG A 532 -32.54 -7.64 46.10
CA ARG A 532 -32.67 -6.71 44.97
C ARG A 532 -31.70 -5.56 45.14
#